data_AF-A0A143ZND3-F1
#
_entry.id   AF-A0A143ZND3-F1
#
_cell.length_a   1.000
_cell.length_b   1.000
_cell.length_c   1.000
_cell.angle_alpha   90.00
_cell.angle_beta   90.00
_cell.angle_gamma   90.00
#
_symmetry.space_group_name_H-M   'P 1'
#
loop_
_entity.id
_entity.type
_entity.pdbx_description
1 polymer ?
#
loop_
_entity_poly.entity_id
_entity_poly.type
_entity_poly.pdbx_seq_one_letter_code
_entity_poly.pdbx_strand_id
1 'polypeptide(L)' 'MKFMSEKETVSAIADKMLHYGDGCTRDQLSAHFSDDILDRYGNKARVEANDRSEHHTRQRVAAQRAA' A
#
# COMPACT_ATOMS: atom_id res chain seq x y z
N MET A 1 -3.88 7.55 23.53
CA MET A 1 -3.44 6.75 22.35
C MET A 1 -4.51 6.90 21.29
N LYS A 2 -4.18 7.41 20.10
CA LYS A 2 -5.15 7.51 19.00
C LYS A 2 -5.27 6.13 18.36
N PHE A 3 -6.43 5.49 18.51
CA PHE A 3 -6.69 4.22 17.83
C PHE A 3 -6.77 4.53 16.33
N MET A 4 -5.83 4.01 15.54
CA MET A 4 -5.92 4.08 14.09
C MET A 4 -7.13 3.25 13.66
N SER A 5 -8.01 3.86 12.86
CA SER A 5 -9.12 3.15 12.25
C SER A 5 -8.61 2.07 11.28
N GLU A 6 -9.47 1.12 10.93
CA GLU A 6 -9.17 0.11 9.92
C GLU A 6 -8.67 0.76 8.62
N LYS A 7 -9.35 1.80 8.14
CA LYS A 7 -8.94 2.54 6.92
C LYS A 7 -7.54 3.13 7.05
N GLU A 8 -7.23 3.80 8.17
CA GLU A 8 -5.91 4.38 8.39
C GLU A 8 -4.82 3.31 8.42
N THR A 9 -5.12 2.15 9.01
CA THR A 9 -4.19 1.02 9.07
C THR A 9 -3.93 0.42 7.69
N VAL A 10 -4.99 0.19 6.91
CA VAL A 10 -4.88 -0.34 5.54
C VAL A 10 -4.08 0.63 4.66
N SER A 11 -4.40 1.94 4.70
CA SER A 11 -3.68 2.94 3.93
C SER A 11 -2.20 3.06 4.34
N ALA A 12 -1.87 2.97 5.62
CA ALA A 12 -0.49 3.00 6.08
C ALA A 12 0.33 1.80 5.60
N ILE A 13 -0.25 0.59 5.61
CA ILE A 13 0.39 -0.61 5.05
C ILE A 13 0.55 -0.45 3.54
N ALA A 14 -0.47 0.05 2.83
CA ALA A 14 -0.43 0.27 1.39
C ALA A 14 0.68 1.26 1.01
N ASP A 15 0.84 2.36 1.76
CA ASP A 15 1.92 3.32 1.57
C ASP A 15 3.30 2.69 1.73
N LYS A 16 3.47 1.81 2.72
CA LYS A 16 4.71 1.05 2.90
C LYS A 16 4.97 0.08 1.77
N MET A 17 3.94 -0.63 1.28
CA MET A 17 4.06 -1.51 0.11
C MET A 17 4.48 -0.72 -1.13
N LEU A 18 3.88 0.45 -1.38
CA LEU A 18 4.27 1.33 -2.48
C LEU A 18 5.69 1.86 -2.33
N HIS A 19 6.11 2.18 -1.11
CA HIS A 19 7.46 2.66 -0.82
C HIS A 19 8.53 1.60 -1.10
N TYR A 20 8.29 0.35 -0.70
CA TYR A 20 9.21 -0.76 -0.97
C TYR A 20 9.16 -1.22 -2.44
N GLY A 21 8.04 -0.97 -3.13
CA GLY A 21 7.85 -1.33 -4.52
C GLY A 21 7.47 -2.79 -4.73
N ASP A 22 7.53 -3.21 -5.98
CA ASP A 22 7.12 -4.56 -6.38
C ASP A 22 8.06 -5.61 -5.79
N GLY A 23 7.49 -6.61 -5.10
CA GLY A 23 8.26 -7.60 -4.32
C GLY A 23 8.44 -7.31 -2.83
N CYS A 24 7.73 -6.30 -2.28
CA CYS A 24 7.64 -6.06 -0.84
C CYS A 24 7.36 -7.37 -0.04
N THR A 25 8.26 -7.70 0.89
CA THR A 25 8.15 -8.93 1.68
C THR A 25 7.45 -8.68 3.01
N ARG A 26 6.89 -9.75 3.59
CA ARG A 26 6.27 -9.68 4.92
C ARG A 26 7.26 -9.22 5.99
N ASP A 27 8.52 -9.63 5.90
CA ASP A 27 9.56 -9.24 6.87
C ASP A 27 9.86 -7.74 6.85
N GLN A 28 9.75 -7.10 5.68
CA GLN A 28 9.90 -5.64 5.58
C GLN A 28 8.73 -4.90 6.24
N LEU A 29 7.53 -5.48 6.17
CA LEU A 29 6.33 -4.91 6.78
C LEU A 29 6.27 -5.17 8.29
N SER A 30 6.78 -6.32 8.76
CA SER A 30 6.79 -6.67 10.19
C SER A 30 7.71 -5.75 11.02
N ALA A 31 8.65 -5.06 10.37
CA ALA A 31 9.42 -3.99 11.00
C ALA A 31 8.60 -2.74 11.38
N HIS A 32 7.39 -2.59 10.82
CA HIS A 32 6.53 -1.42 11.00
C HIS A 32 5.14 -1.75 11.56
N PHE A 33 4.66 -2.98 11.35
CA PHE A 33 3.33 -3.41 11.75
C PHE A 33 3.42 -4.76 12.46
N SER A 34 2.53 -5.02 13.42
CA SER A 34 2.45 -6.33 14.04
C SER A 34 1.92 -7.38 13.07
N ASP A 35 2.31 -8.64 13.27
CA ASP A 35 1.82 -9.76 12.47
C ASP A 35 0.29 -9.88 12.47
N ASP A 36 -0.36 -9.63 13.63
CA ASP A 36 -1.82 -9.61 13.74
C ASP A 36 -2.48 -8.59 12.80
N ILE A 37 -1.85 -7.41 12.63
CA ILE A 37 -2.34 -6.35 11.76
C ILE A 37 -2.12 -6.73 10.29
N LEU A 38 -0.95 -7.31 9.99
CA LEU A 38 -0.63 -7.76 8.64
C LEU A 38 -1.53 -8.92 8.20
N ASP A 39 -1.91 -9.83 9.09
CA ASP A 39 -2.84 -10.92 8.79
C ASP A 39 -4.25 -10.42 8.54
N ARG A 40 -4.72 -9.43 9.31
CA ARG A 40 -6.08 -8.89 9.17
C ARG A 40 -6.21 -7.95 7.96
N TYR A 41 -5.20 -7.13 7.70
CA TYR A 41 -5.30 -5.99 6.79
C TYR A 41 -4.34 -6.05 5.60
N GLY A 42 -3.33 -6.93 5.62
CA GLY A 42 -2.30 -6.99 4.58
C GLY A 42 -2.85 -7.26 3.18
N ASN A 43 -3.86 -8.13 3.04
CA ASN A 43 -4.49 -8.37 1.73
C ASN A 43 -5.26 -7.15 1.22
N LYS A 44 -6.01 -6.46 2.10
CA LYS A 44 -6.72 -5.22 1.73
C LYS A 44 -5.74 -4.13 1.33
N ALA A 45 -4.66 -3.98 2.08
CA ALA A 45 -3.61 -3.01 1.81
C ALA A 45 -2.88 -3.29 0.49
N ARG A 46 -2.68 -4.56 0.14
CA ARG A 46 -2.09 -4.95 -1.15
C ARG A 46 -2.98 -4.58 -2.33
N VAL A 47 -4.28 -4.83 -2.22
CA VAL A 47 -5.24 -4.40 -3.25
C VAL A 47 -5.20 -2.88 -3.40
N GLU A 48 -5.24 -2.14 -2.28
CA GLU A 48 -5.18 -0.69 -2.28
C GLU A 48 -3.86 -0.14 -2.86
N ALA A 49 -2.72 -0.77 -2.53
CA ALA A 49 -1.42 -0.41 -3.11
C ALA A 49 -1.40 -0.64 -4.62
N ASN A 50 -1.93 -1.76 -5.10
CA ASN A 50 -2.01 -2.06 -6.53
C ASN A 50 -2.91 -1.05 -7.26
N ASP A 51 -4.10 -0.77 -6.73
CA ASP A 51 -5.02 0.22 -7.29
C ASP A 51 -4.38 1.61 -7.38
N ARG A 52 -3.67 2.04 -6.32
CA ARG A 52 -2.92 3.31 -6.31
C ARG A 52 -1.80 3.32 -7.34
N SER A 53 -1.03 2.24 -7.44
CA SER A 53 0.07 2.10 -8.42
C SER A 53 -0.42 2.14 -9.86
N GLU A 54 -1.50 1.43 -10.16
CA GLU A 54 -2.15 1.43 -11.47
C GLU A 54 -2.70 2.81 -11.83
N HIS A 55 -3.38 3.46 -10.88
CA HIS A 55 -3.93 4.79 -11.10
C HIS A 55 -2.82 5.81 -11.39
N HIS A 56 -1.70 5.73 -10.67
CA HIS A 56 -0.54 6.58 -10.89
C HIS A 56 0.13 6.30 -12.25
N THR A 57 0.19 5.03 -12.66
CA THR A 57 0.72 4.62 -13.98
C THR A 57 -0.15 5.14 -15.13
N ARG A 58 -1.47 4.98 -15.02
CA ARG A 58 -2.43 5.45 -16.04
C ARG A 58 -2.36 6.96 -16.24
N GLN A 59 -2.24 7.74 -15.16
CA GLN A 59 -2.07 9.20 -15.24
C GLN A 59 -0.80 9.59 -15.98
N ARG A 60 0.32 8.90 -15.73
CA ARG A 60 1.59 9.18 -16.43
C ARG A 60 1.50 8.88 -17.93
N VAL A 61 0.88 7.75 -18.31
CA VAL A 61 0.73 7.39 -19.72
C VAL A 61 -0.21 8.36 -20.45
N ALA A 62 -1.27 8.83 -19.80
CA ALA A 62 -2.18 9.82 -20.38
C ALA A 62 -1.47 11.17 -20.63
N ALA A 63 -0.69 11.65 -19.67
CA ALA A 63 0.07 12.90 -19.82
C ALA A 63 1.13 12.82 -20.94
N GLN A 64 1.77 11.66 -21.13
CA GLN A 64 2.77 11.45 -22.17
C GLN A 64 2.19 11.36 -23.60
N ARG A 65 0.90 10.99 -23.74
CA ARG A 65 0.23 10.92 -25.06
C ARG A 65 -0.34 12.26 -25.54
N ALA A 66 -0.40 13.25 -24.66
CA ALA A 66 -0.93 14.58 -24.95
C ALA A 66 0.17 15.64 -25.20
N ALA A 67 1.45 15.25 -25.15
CA ALA A 67 2.61 16.08 -25.46
C ALA A 67 3.15 15.74 -26.85
#